data_AF-A0A2P5KAM8-F1
#
_entry.id   AF-A0A2P5KAM8-F1
#
_cell.length_a   1.000
_cell.length_b   1.000
_cell.length_c   1.000
_cell.angle_alpha   90.00
_cell.angle_beta   90.00
_cell.angle_gamma   90.00
#
_symmetry.space_group_name_H-M   'P 1'
#
loop_
_entity.id
_entity.type
_entity.pdbx_description
1 polymer ?
#
loop_
_entity_poly.entity_id
_entity_poly.type
_entity_poly.pdbx_seq_one_letter_code
_entity_poly.pdbx_strand_id
1 'polypeptide(L)' 'MQELLAFDAAARHEGLTRAASSLCITVSGVSEQISTLKAFIGRLKKLLAAAMLDMEALKVIIEAKP' A
#
# COMPACT_ATOMS: atom_id res chain seq x y z
N MET A 1 5.00 9.74 -8.60
CA MET A 1 5.04 8.80 -7.46
C MET A 1 6.18 7.82 -7.71
N GLN A 2 7.31 7.97 -7.01
CA GLN A 2 8.50 7.14 -7.24
C GLN A 2 8.28 5.69 -6.77
N GLU A 3 7.48 5.51 -5.73
CA GLU A 3 7.08 4.25 -5.13
C GLU A 3 6.37 3.32 -6.12
N LEU A 4 5.47 3.87 -6.94
CA LEU A 4 4.77 3.12 -7.98
C LEU A 4 5.69 2.76 -9.15
N LEU A 5 6.65 3.63 -9.48
CA LEU A 5 7.66 3.35 -10.52
C LEU A 5 8.62 2.23 -10.07
N ALA A 6 9.12 2.29 -8.83
CA ALA A 6 9.94 1.22 -8.25
C ALA A 6 9.18 -0.11 -8.16
N PHE A 7 7.90 -0.08 -7.79
CA PHE A 7 7.06 -1.27 -7.76
C PHE A 7 6.85 -1.87 -9.15
N ASP A 8 6.48 -1.05 -10.15
CA ASP A 8 6.29 -1.49 -11.53
C ASP A 8 7.59 -2.05 -12.13
N ALA A 9 8.72 -1.36 -11.94
CA ALA A 9 10.02 -1.82 -12.41
C ALA A 9 10.44 -3.14 -11.73
N ALA A 10 10.25 -3.28 -10.42
CA ALA A 10 10.53 -4.52 -9.70
C ALA A 10 9.67 -5.69 -10.18
N ALA A 11 8.41 -5.45 -10.55
CA ALA A 11 7.53 -6.45 -11.14
C ALA A 11 7.97 -6.83 -12.56
N ARG A 12 8.24 -5.86 -13.43
CA ARG A 12 8.66 -6.11 -14.83
C ARG A 12 9.98 -6.86 -14.94
N HIS A 13 10.90 -6.62 -14.01
CA HIS A 13 12.23 -7.22 -14.03
C HIS A 13 12.40 -8.38 -13.05
N GLU A 14 11.34 -8.75 -12.32
CA GLU A 14 11.30 -9.82 -11.34
C GLU A 14 12.46 -9.74 -10.33
N GLY A 15 12.84 -8.53 -9.91
CA GLY A 15 13.99 -8.35 -9.02
C GLY A 15 14.44 -6.90 -8.82
N LEU A 16 14.99 -6.63 -7.63
CA LEU A 16 15.37 -5.29 -7.20
C LEU A 16 16.63 -4.77 -7.91
N THR A 17 17.61 -5.62 -8.20
CA THR A 17 18.86 -5.22 -8.86
C THR A 17 18.63 -4.76 -10.30
N ARG A 18 17.80 -5.49 -11.04
CA ARG A 18 17.45 -5.14 -12.43
C ARG A 18 16.55 -3.90 -12.48
N ALA A 19 15.62 -3.76 -11.55
CA ALA A 19 14.81 -2.54 -11.42
C ALA A 19 15.63 -1.31 -11.05
N ALA A 20 16.59 -1.44 -10.13
CA ALA A 20 17.52 -0.37 -9.77
C ALA A 20 18.34 0.10 -10.97
N SER A 21 18.81 -0.87 -11.76
CA SER A 21 19.55 -0.60 -13.00
C SER A 21 18.71 0.16 -14.02
N SER A 22 17.45 -0.25 -14.24
CA SER A 22 16.57 0.41 -15.23
C SER A 22 16.09 1.80 -14.79
N LEU A 23 15.98 2.04 -13.49
CA LEU A 23 15.60 3.34 -12.91
C LEU A 23 16.80 4.26 -12.61
N CYS A 24 18.04 3.79 -12.83
CA CYS A 24 19.28 4.50 -12.50
C CYS A 24 19.35 4.95 -11.02
N ILE A 25 18.91 4.11 -10.10
CA ILE A 25 19.00 4.33 -8.65
C ILE A 25 19.66 3.13 -7.96
N THR A 26 19.91 3.22 -6.65
CA THR A 26 20.45 2.11 -5.88
C THR A 26 19.40 1.05 -5.58
N VAL A 27 19.84 -0.19 -5.34
CA VAL A 27 18.97 -1.29 -4.87
C VAL A 27 18.29 -0.95 -3.54
N SER A 28 19.01 -0.25 -2.65
CA SER A 28 18.44 0.25 -1.39
C SER A 28 17.33 1.27 -1.64
N GLY A 29 17.47 2.16 -2.63
CA GLY A 29 16.43 3.12 -3.00
C GLY A 29 15.16 2.44 -3.53
N VAL A 30 15.28 1.41 -4.37
CA VAL A 30 14.12 0.60 -4.81
C VAL A 30 13.46 -0.09 -3.61
N SER A 31 14.25 -0.69 -2.73
CA SER A 31 13.76 -1.39 -1.53
C SER A 31 12.99 -0.45 -0.58
N GLU A 32 13.53 0.75 -0.34
CA GLU A 32 12.92 1.76 0.52
C GLU A 32 11.61 2.30 -0.08
N GLN A 33 11.59 2.56 -1.39
CA GLN A 33 10.39 3.00 -2.10
C GLN A 33 9.28 1.93 -2.05
N ILE A 34 9.60 0.65 -2.26
CA ILE A 34 8.62 -0.46 -2.13
C ILE A 34 8.15 -0.61 -0.68
N SER A 35 9.05 -0.46 0.29
CA SER A 35 8.70 -0.54 1.72
C SER A 35 7.75 0.60 2.13
N THR A 36 8.01 1.81 1.63
CA THR A 36 7.14 2.97 1.81
C THR A 36 5.76 2.75 1.21
N LEU A 37 5.69 2.18 -0.01
CA LEU A 37 4.42 1.82 -0.65
C LEU A 37 3.62 0.81 0.19
N LYS A 38 4.29 -0.25 0.66
CA LYS A 38 3.67 -1.28 1.52
C LYS A 38 3.11 -0.66 2.81
N ALA A 39 3.86 0.23 3.45
CA ALA A 39 3.42 0.93 4.65
C ALA A 39 2.19 1.81 4.39
N PHE A 40 2.16 2.52 3.26
CA PHE A 40 1.02 3.33 2.85
C PHE A 40 -0.23 2.47 2.64
N ILE A 41 -0.13 1.36 1.89
CA ILE A 41 -1.24 0.42 1.70
C ILE A 41 -1.71 -0.17 3.04
N GLY A 42 -0.78 -0.50 3.94
CA GLY A 42 -1.12 -0.97 5.29
C GLY A 42 -1.95 0.03 6.09
N ARG A 43 -1.61 1.33 6.02
CA ARG A 43 -2.40 2.40 6.64
C ARG A 43 -3.80 2.52 6.04
N LEU A 44 -3.91 2.49 4.71
CA LEU A 44 -5.20 2.51 4.04
C LEU A 44 -6.08 1.32 4.42
N LYS A 45 -5.51 0.11 4.47
CA LYS A 45 -6.23 -1.09 4.94
C LYS A 45 -6.75 -0.92 6.37
N LYS A 46 -5.95 -0.34 7.27
CA LYS A 46 -6.37 -0.08 8.65
C LYS A 46 -7.52 0.94 8.72
N LEU A 47 -7.45 2.00 7.93
CA LEU A 47 -8.52 3.01 7.85
C LEU A 47 -9.81 2.42 7.28
N LEU A 48 -9.70 1.61 6.22
CA LEU A 48 -10.85 0.92 5.66
C LEU A 48 -11.46 -0.05 6.67
N ALA A 49 -10.64 -0.84 7.37
CA ALA A 49 -11.12 -1.74 8.42
C ALA A 49 -11.80 -0.99 9.57
N ALA A 50 -11.26 0.15 10.00
CA ALA A 50 -11.88 1.00 11.01
C ALA A 50 -13.24 1.54 10.53
N ALA A 51 -13.31 2.04 9.29
CA ALA A 51 -14.57 2.52 8.70
C ALA A 51 -15.60 1.39 8.52
N MET A 52 -15.15 0.16 8.23
CA MET A 52 -16.04 -1.00 8.14
C MET A 52 -16.60 -1.42 9.51
N LEU A 53 -15.81 -1.33 10.58
CA LEU A 53 -16.29 -1.57 11.95
C LEU A 53 -17.32 -0.50 12.37
N ASP A 54 -17.10 0.76 12.00
CA ASP A 54 -18.04 1.85 12.28
C ASP A 54 -19.37 1.68 11.52
N MET A 55 -19.35 1.14 10.29
CA MET A 55 -20.58 0.84 9.53
C MET A 55 -21.43 -0.26 10.19
N GLU A 56 -20.82 -1.29 10.79
CA GLU A 56 -21.56 -2.34 11.50
C GLU A 56 -22.15 -1.80 12.82
N ALA A 57 -21.41 -0.93 13.52
CA ALA A 57 -21.94 -0.21 14.68
C ALA A 57 -23.12 0.70 14.31
N LEU A 58 -23.07 1.35 13.14
CA LEU A 58 -24.17 2.16 12.62
C LEU A 58 -25.40 1.30 12.27
N LYS A 59 -25.18 0.08 11.77
CA LYS A 59 -26.25 -0.88 11.47
C LYS A 59 -27.02 -1.30 12.73
N VAL A 60 -26.31 -1.54 13.84
CA VAL A 60 -26.93 -1.78 15.15
C VAL A 60 -27.74 -0.57 15.63
N ILE A 61 -27.25 0.65 15.40
CA ILE A 61 -27.99 1.88 15.76
C ILE A 61 -29.23 2.09 14.88
N ILE A 62 -29.19 1.72 13.60
CA ILE A 62 -30.33 1.81 12.67
C ILE A 62 -31.37 0.71 12.96
N GLU A 63 -30.93 -0.53 13.24
CA GLU A 63 -31.82 -1.64 13.62
C GLU A 63 -32.41 -1.49 15.03
N ALA A 64 -31.75 -0.73 15.93
CA ALA A 64 -32.27 -0.44 17.27
C ALA A 64 -33.29 0.71 17.33
N LYS A 65 -33.88 1.12 16.20
CA LYS A 65 -34.98 2.08 16.17
C LYS A 65 -36.31 1.33 16.48
N PRO A 66 -37.19 1.86 17.35
CA PRO A 66 -38.37 1.14 17.84
C PRO A 66 -39.34 0.74 16.73
#